data_AF-A0AAD1DF56-F1
#
_entry.id   AF-A0AAD1DF56-F1
#
_cell.length_a   1.000
_cell.length_b   1.000
_cell.length_c   1.000
_cell.angle_alpha   90.00
_cell.angle_beta   90.00
_cell.angle_gamma   90.00
#
_symmetry.space_group_name_H-M   'P 1'
#
loop_
_entity.id
_entity.type
_entity.pdbx_description
1 polymer ?
#
loop_
_entity_poly.entity_id
_entity_poly.type
_entity_poly.pdbx_seq_one_letter_code
_entity_poly.pdbx_strand_id
1 'polypeptide(L)'
;MSKFEEICAAFDESQKKFIVYRAHCHKFARDFGMRFIRYLEVPEENVEWFNPDTVEPSEGRVTIPGAMYLDDDTFWHFGVRITVFDKQKSDFRPQIEIVFMVRRQSDGDFQVAVKHIDKIHDIQPDKDASYTVFFNALHKIILALYEGDLENFLASQQPVRRIGFI
;
A
#
# COMPACT_ATOMS: atom_id res chain seq x y z
N MET A 1 -18.73 19.76 36.66
CA MET A 1 -17.94 19.46 35.47
C MET A 1 -17.31 20.77 34.99
N SER A 2 -16.00 20.82 34.84
CA SER A 2 -15.27 21.99 34.33
C SER A 2 -15.24 21.99 32.80
N LYS A 3 -14.94 23.16 32.20
CA LYS A 3 -14.73 23.25 30.74
C LYS A 3 -13.59 22.38 30.23
N PHE A 4 -12.57 22.14 31.06
CA PHE A 4 -11.49 21.22 30.72
C PHE A 4 -11.97 19.76 30.72
N GLU A 5 -12.78 19.35 31.71
CA GLU A 5 -13.35 18.01 31.77
C GLU A 5 -14.28 17.71 30.58
N GLU A 6 -15.04 18.71 30.10
CA GLU A 6 -15.84 18.60 28.87
C GLU A 6 -14.96 18.30 27.64
N ILE A 7 -13.80 18.95 27.53
CA ILE A 7 -12.83 18.71 26.43
C ILE A 7 -12.23 17.32 26.52
N CYS A 8 -11.81 16.88 27.71
CA CYS A 8 -11.27 15.53 27.92
C CYS A 8 -12.30 14.46 27.56
N ALA A 9 -13.56 14.62 27.96
CA ALA A 9 -14.63 13.69 27.62
C ALA A 9 -14.88 13.62 26.09
N ALA A 10 -14.84 14.76 25.39
CA ALA A 10 -14.95 14.81 23.94
C ALA A 10 -13.76 14.13 23.24
N PHE A 11 -12.54 14.31 23.76
CA PHE A 11 -11.35 13.65 23.27
C PHE A 11 -11.42 12.13 23.44
N ASP A 12 -11.84 11.63 24.60
CA ASP A 12 -11.99 10.20 24.85
C ASP A 12 -12.97 9.53 23.88
N GLU A 13 -14.09 10.20 23.58
CA GLU A 13 -15.06 9.72 22.60
C GLU A 13 -14.49 9.73 21.18
N SER A 14 -13.70 10.75 20.84
CA SER A 14 -12.97 10.80 19.56
C SER A 14 -11.96 9.65 19.44
N GLN A 15 -11.21 9.34 20.50
CA GLN A 15 -10.23 8.25 20.51
C GLN A 15 -10.89 6.89 20.27
N LYS A 16 -12.04 6.62 20.90
CA LYS A 16 -12.79 5.37 20.66
C LYS A 16 -13.18 5.21 19.20
N LYS A 17 -13.68 6.28 18.56
CA LYS A 17 -14.04 6.27 17.13
C LYS A 17 -12.81 6.04 16.25
N PHE A 18 -11.68 6.66 16.59
CA PHE A 18 -10.44 6.51 15.86
C PHE A 18 -9.86 5.08 15.96
N ILE A 19 -9.97 4.43 17.12
CA ILE A 19 -9.57 3.02 17.30
C ILE A 19 -10.38 2.12 16.37
N VAL A 20 -11.70 2.32 16.28
CA VAL A 20 -12.58 1.55 15.38
C VAL A 20 -12.24 1.82 13.90
N TYR A 21 -12.03 3.09 13.53
CA TYR A 21 -11.59 3.48 12.19
C TYR A 21 -10.28 2.80 11.79
N ARG A 22 -9.27 2.85 12.67
CA ARG A 22 -7.97 2.20 12.46
C ARG A 22 -8.12 0.69 12.27
N ALA A 23 -8.91 0.03 13.11
CA ALA A 23 -9.14 -1.40 13.01
C ALA A 23 -9.77 -1.79 11.66
N HIS A 24 -10.73 -1.01 11.16
CA HIS A 24 -11.33 -1.23 9.84
C HIS A 24 -10.32 -1.02 8.70
N CYS A 25 -9.52 0.05 8.75
CA CYS A 25 -8.50 0.30 7.73
C CYS A 25 -7.43 -0.80 7.71
N HIS A 26 -6.96 -1.24 8.88
CA HIS A 26 -6.00 -2.34 8.99
C HIS A 26 -6.56 -3.66 8.45
N LYS A 27 -7.83 -3.97 8.75
CA LYS A 27 -8.50 -5.16 8.23
C LYS A 27 -8.62 -5.11 6.71
N PHE A 28 -9.04 -3.97 6.16
CA PHE A 28 -9.18 -3.76 4.73
C PHE A 28 -7.83 -3.85 4.02
N ALA A 29 -6.81 -3.12 4.48
CA ALA A 29 -5.47 -3.12 3.90
C ALA A 29 -4.88 -4.54 3.81
N ARG A 30 -5.08 -5.34 4.86
CA ARG A 30 -4.67 -6.74 4.87
C ARG A 30 -5.37 -7.55 3.78
N ASP A 31 -6.69 -7.48 3.68
CA ASP A 31 -7.46 -8.20 2.66
C ASP A 31 -7.07 -7.73 1.25
N PHE A 32 -7.04 -6.42 1.04
CA PHE A 32 -6.64 -5.79 -0.21
C PHE A 32 -5.24 -6.23 -0.67
N GLY A 33 -4.24 -6.14 0.21
CA GLY A 33 -2.86 -6.51 -0.13
C GLY A 33 -2.73 -8.00 -0.46
N MET A 34 -3.36 -8.88 0.31
CA MET A 34 -3.35 -10.31 0.03
C MET A 34 -4.07 -10.66 -1.28
N ARG A 35 -5.19 -9.98 -1.59
CA ARG A 35 -5.90 -10.13 -2.87
C ARG A 35 -5.04 -9.68 -4.05
N PHE A 36 -4.29 -8.58 -3.90
CA PHE A 36 -3.41 -8.09 -4.96
C PHE A 36 -2.28 -9.07 -5.26
N ILE A 37 -1.61 -9.60 -4.22
CA ILE A 37 -0.55 -10.60 -4.38
C ILE A 37 -1.09 -11.88 -5.01
N ARG A 38 -2.28 -12.34 -4.60
CA ARG A 38 -2.94 -13.48 -5.22
C ARG A 38 -3.30 -13.22 -6.68
N TYR A 39 -3.80 -12.02 -7.01
CA TYR A 39 -4.13 -11.63 -8.38
C TYR A 39 -2.89 -11.68 -9.29
N LEU A 40 -1.73 -11.26 -8.79
CA LEU A 40 -0.46 -11.35 -9.53
C LEU A 40 0.17 -12.75 -9.51
N GLU A 41 -0.39 -13.69 -8.76
CA GLU A 41 0.14 -15.04 -8.57
C GLU A 41 1.60 -15.05 -8.07
N VAL A 42 1.98 -14.07 -7.25
CA VAL A 42 3.35 -13.97 -6.72
C VAL A 42 3.52 -14.94 -5.54
N PRO A 43 4.56 -15.80 -5.55
CA PRO A 43 4.89 -16.65 -4.41
C PRO A 43 5.18 -15.83 -3.15
N GLU A 44 4.77 -16.32 -1.97
CA GLU A 44 4.91 -15.58 -0.71
C GLU A 44 6.38 -15.27 -0.35
N GLU A 45 7.32 -16.11 -0.77
CA GLU A 45 8.76 -15.91 -0.60
C GLU A 45 9.32 -14.72 -1.40
N ASN A 46 8.58 -14.26 -2.41
CA ASN A 46 8.94 -13.12 -3.25
C ASN A 46 8.25 -11.82 -2.81
N VAL A 47 7.52 -11.83 -1.71
CA VAL A 47 6.75 -10.68 -1.20
C VAL A 47 7.28 -10.24 0.16
N GLU A 48 7.53 -8.94 0.30
CA GLU A 48 7.89 -8.32 1.55
C GLU A 48 7.04 -7.05 1.78
N TRP A 49 6.41 -6.93 2.94
CA TRP A 49 5.71 -5.70 3.31
C TRP A 49 6.67 -4.79 4.07
N PHE A 50 6.53 -3.47 3.92
CA PHE A 50 7.38 -2.50 4.64
C PHE A 50 6.63 -1.21 4.93
N ASN A 51 7.07 -0.50 5.96
CA ASN A 51 6.58 0.84 6.26
C ASN A 51 7.36 1.87 5.40
N PRO A 52 6.70 2.65 4.52
CA PRO A 52 7.37 3.67 3.70
C PRO A 52 7.99 4.82 4.49
N ASP A 53 7.55 5.06 5.73
CA ASP A 53 8.01 6.15 6.60
C ASP A 53 9.25 5.77 7.44
N THR A 54 9.58 4.48 7.53
CA THR A 54 10.74 4.02 8.29
C THR A 54 12.02 4.07 7.44
N VAL A 55 13.04 4.74 7.97
CA VAL A 55 14.38 4.86 7.34
C VAL A 55 15.16 3.55 7.38
N GLU A 56 14.95 2.74 8.41
CA GLU A 56 15.65 1.47 8.59
C GLU A 56 14.75 0.27 8.23
N PRO A 57 15.28 -0.74 7.51
CA PRO A 57 14.58 -2.00 7.33
C PRO A 57 14.29 -2.63 8.68
N SER A 58 13.04 -2.98 8.94
CA SER A 58 12.67 -3.78 10.10
C SER A 58 13.40 -5.12 10.11
N GLU A 59 13.91 -5.53 11.27
CA GLU A 59 14.44 -6.88 11.45
C GLU A 59 13.28 -7.89 11.38
N GLY A 60 13.22 -8.67 10.30
CA GLY A 60 12.25 -9.76 10.11
C GLY A 60 11.03 -9.39 9.26
N ARG A 61 10.09 -10.35 9.13
CA ARG A 61 8.89 -10.20 8.29
C ARG A 61 7.88 -9.25 8.94
N VAL A 62 7.55 -8.17 8.23
CA VAL A 62 6.49 -7.22 8.64
C VAL A 62 5.13 -7.70 8.14
N THR A 63 4.12 -7.57 8.99
CA THR A 63 2.72 -7.78 8.59
C THR A 63 2.16 -6.50 7.97
N ILE A 64 1.15 -6.59 7.11
CA ILE A 64 0.51 -5.39 6.54
C ILE A 64 0.11 -4.37 7.63
N PRO A 65 -0.56 -4.74 8.73
CA PRO A 65 -0.84 -3.79 9.83
C PRO A 65 0.40 -3.15 10.48
N GLY A 66 1.55 -3.83 10.49
CA GLY A 66 2.82 -3.29 10.99
C GLY A 66 3.55 -2.41 9.97
N ALA A 67 3.25 -2.58 8.68
CA ALA A 67 3.73 -1.74 7.59
C ALA A 67 2.91 -0.44 7.44
N MET A 68 1.78 -0.32 8.14
CA MET A 68 0.86 0.81 8.00
C MET A 68 1.25 2.00 8.88
N TYR A 69 1.25 3.20 8.29
CA TYR A 69 1.28 4.47 9.01
C TYR A 69 0.20 5.41 8.45
N LEU A 70 -0.29 6.34 9.29
CA LEU A 70 -1.25 7.37 8.86
C LEU A 70 -0.46 8.64 8.58
N ASP A 71 -0.56 9.15 7.35
CA ASP A 71 0.13 10.36 6.91
C ASP A 71 -0.79 11.59 7.03
N ASP A 72 -0.23 12.79 6.89
CA ASP A 72 -0.93 14.07 6.99
C ASP A 72 -1.96 14.27 5.85
N ASP A 73 -1.87 13.45 4.79
CA ASP A 73 -2.84 13.39 3.69
C ASP A 73 -4.14 12.65 4.05
N THR A 74 -4.26 12.16 5.28
CA THR A 74 -5.39 11.38 5.84
C THR A 74 -5.53 9.94 5.31
N PHE A 75 -4.56 9.45 4.53
CA PHE A 75 -4.49 8.07 4.08
C PHE A 75 -3.60 7.23 5.01
N TRP A 76 -3.95 5.96 5.13
CA TRP A 76 -3.02 4.96 5.63
C TRP A 76 -2.13 4.49 4.49
N HIS A 77 -0.82 4.57 4.69
CA HIS A 77 0.20 4.17 3.72
C HIS A 77 0.84 2.86 4.13
N PHE A 78 1.11 1.97 3.19
CA PHE A 78 1.90 0.75 3.40
C PHE A 78 2.57 0.30 2.10
N GLY A 79 3.78 -0.22 2.22
CA GLY A 79 4.60 -0.64 1.10
C GLY A 79 4.57 -2.14 0.86
N VAL A 80 4.70 -2.55 -0.40
CA VAL A 80 5.02 -3.93 -0.80
C VAL A 80 6.22 -3.95 -1.74
N ARG A 81 7.13 -4.89 -1.47
CA ARG A 81 8.30 -5.22 -2.28
C ARG A 81 8.04 -6.57 -2.94
N ILE A 82 8.07 -6.60 -4.27
CA ILE A 82 7.92 -7.81 -5.08
C ILE A 82 9.26 -8.11 -5.74
N THR A 83 9.87 -9.23 -5.38
CA THR A 83 11.10 -9.70 -6.02
C THR A 83 10.76 -10.43 -7.31
N VAL A 84 11.27 -9.92 -8.43
CA VAL A 84 11.18 -10.56 -9.75
C VAL A 84 12.51 -11.23 -10.10
N PHE A 85 12.50 -12.17 -11.04
CA PHE A 85 13.72 -12.89 -11.44
C PHE A 85 13.68 -13.25 -12.92
N ASP A 86 14.85 -13.31 -13.53
CA ASP A 86 15.04 -13.96 -14.83
C ASP A 86 15.23 -15.46 -14.60
N LYS A 87 14.38 -16.29 -15.23
CA LYS A 87 14.49 -17.75 -15.15
C LYS A 87 15.84 -18.28 -15.67
N GLN A 88 16.56 -17.49 -16.47
CA GLN A 88 17.87 -17.85 -17.04
C GLN A 88 19.06 -17.26 -16.28
N LYS A 89 18.86 -16.22 -15.45
CA LYS A 89 19.93 -15.54 -14.70
C LYS A 89 19.56 -15.43 -13.22
N SER A 90 20.05 -16.40 -12.46
CA SER A 90 19.83 -16.58 -11.01
C SER A 90 20.24 -15.38 -10.16
N ASP A 91 21.26 -14.64 -10.58
CA ASP A 91 22.01 -13.75 -9.68
C ASP A 91 21.47 -12.31 -9.65
N PHE A 92 20.57 -11.96 -10.56
CA PHE A 92 19.92 -10.65 -10.58
C PHE A 92 18.45 -10.78 -10.13
N ARG A 93 18.14 -10.19 -8.99
CA ARG A 93 16.81 -10.20 -8.37
C ARG A 93 16.28 -8.78 -8.21
N PRO A 94 15.77 -8.16 -9.29
CA PRO A 94 15.19 -6.84 -9.18
C PRO A 94 13.97 -6.85 -8.25
N GLN A 95 13.76 -5.73 -7.56
CA GLN A 95 12.59 -5.52 -6.73
C GLN A 95 11.71 -4.42 -7.32
N ILE A 96 10.40 -4.63 -7.22
CA ILE A 96 9.37 -3.62 -7.50
C ILE A 96 8.83 -3.18 -6.14
N GLU A 97 8.99 -1.90 -5.81
CA GLU A 97 8.40 -1.30 -4.61
C GLU A 97 7.10 -0.58 -4.98
N ILE A 98 6.01 -0.79 -4.24
CA ILE A 98 4.71 -0.13 -4.44
C ILE A 98 4.23 0.40 -3.10
N VAL A 99 3.89 1.69 -3.01
CA VAL A 99 3.24 2.27 -1.81
C VAL A 99 1.75 2.46 -2.05
N PHE A 100 0.94 1.70 -1.33
CA PHE A 100 -0.51 1.84 -1.34
C PHE A 100 -0.95 2.90 -0.33
N MET A 101 -1.97 3.65 -0.71
CA MET A 101 -2.68 4.62 0.13
C MET A 101 -4.12 4.16 0.27
N VAL A 102 -4.63 3.99 1.51
CA VAL A 102 -6.00 3.56 1.77
C VAL A 102 -6.72 4.46 2.78
N ARG A 103 -7.98 4.78 2.51
CA ARG A 103 -8.82 5.58 3.41
C ARG A 103 -10.25 5.06 3.40
N ARG A 104 -10.86 4.91 4.58
CA ARG A 104 -12.27 4.50 4.68
C ARG A 104 -13.19 5.71 4.48
N GLN A 105 -14.24 5.53 3.69
CA GLN A 105 -15.31 6.51 3.48
C GLN A 105 -16.46 6.33 4.48
N SER A 106 -17.34 7.33 4.58
CA SER A 106 -18.45 7.33 5.54
C SER A 106 -19.53 6.28 5.25
N ASP A 107 -19.67 5.87 4.00
CA ASP A 107 -20.59 4.81 3.54
C ASP A 107 -20.05 3.39 3.75
N GLY A 108 -18.78 3.26 4.15
CA GLY A 108 -18.12 1.99 4.39
C GLY A 108 -17.23 1.49 3.25
N ASP A 109 -17.26 2.16 2.09
CA ASP A 109 -16.34 1.92 0.99
C ASP A 109 -14.93 2.47 1.31
N PHE A 110 -13.97 2.16 0.45
CA PHE A 110 -12.57 2.54 0.64
C PHE A 110 -12.01 3.23 -0.58
N GLN A 111 -11.29 4.32 -0.38
CA GLN A 111 -10.43 4.89 -1.40
C GLN A 111 -9.08 4.21 -1.36
N VAL A 112 -8.60 3.84 -2.54
CA VAL A 112 -7.29 3.25 -2.76
C VAL A 112 -6.56 4.00 -3.87
N ALA A 113 -5.28 4.28 -3.63
CA ALA A 113 -4.38 4.86 -4.61
C ALA A 113 -2.98 4.28 -4.45
N VAL A 114 -2.11 4.56 -5.42
CA VAL A 114 -0.68 4.35 -5.29
C VAL A 114 -0.04 5.72 -5.11
N LYS A 115 0.87 5.86 -4.15
CA LYS A 115 1.55 7.14 -3.89
C LYS A 115 2.16 7.67 -5.18
N HIS A 116 2.17 8.99 -5.40
CA HIS A 116 2.67 9.65 -6.62
C HIS A 116 2.09 9.15 -7.97
N ILE A 117 1.00 8.39 -7.96
CA ILE A 117 0.17 8.14 -9.14
C ILE A 117 -1.13 8.92 -8.94
N ASP A 118 -1.37 9.90 -9.81
CA ASP A 118 -2.51 10.83 -9.72
C ASP A 118 -3.85 10.16 -10.10
N LYS A 119 -4.21 9.10 -9.37
CA LYS A 119 -5.46 8.38 -9.55
C LYS A 119 -5.91 7.66 -8.27
N ILE A 120 -7.06 8.09 -7.77
CA ILE A 120 -7.76 7.46 -6.64
C ILE A 120 -8.89 6.57 -7.20
N HIS A 121 -9.09 5.42 -6.58
CA HIS A 121 -10.13 4.46 -6.93
C HIS A 121 -10.99 4.13 -5.70
N ASP A 122 -12.30 4.14 -5.87
CA ASP A 122 -13.21 3.63 -4.85
C ASP A 122 -13.32 2.10 -4.97
N ILE A 123 -13.10 1.41 -3.86
CA ILE A 123 -13.15 -0.04 -3.70
C ILE A 123 -14.30 -0.35 -2.75
N GLN A 124 -15.22 -1.17 -3.25
CA GLN A 124 -16.36 -1.67 -2.49
C GLN A 124 -15.97 -3.03 -1.94
N PRO A 125 -15.83 -3.21 -0.61
CA PRO A 125 -15.24 -4.42 -0.04
C PRO A 125 -15.92 -5.72 -0.47
N ASP A 126 -17.23 -5.66 -0.70
CA ASP A 126 -18.08 -6.81 -1.04
C ASP A 126 -18.23 -7.04 -2.56
N LYS A 127 -17.55 -6.26 -3.41
CA LYS A 127 -17.64 -6.39 -4.87
C LYS A 127 -16.27 -6.56 -5.51
N ASP A 128 -15.98 -7.80 -5.91
CA ASP A 128 -14.73 -8.19 -6.57
C ASP A 128 -14.42 -7.37 -7.84
N ALA A 129 -15.45 -6.94 -8.57
CA ALA A 129 -15.27 -6.12 -9.78
C ALA A 129 -14.51 -4.80 -9.52
N SER A 130 -14.70 -4.18 -8.34
CA SER A 130 -14.00 -2.94 -7.99
C SER A 130 -12.48 -3.16 -7.83
N TYR A 131 -12.09 -4.29 -7.23
CA TYR A 131 -10.70 -4.72 -7.12
C TYR A 131 -10.09 -5.02 -8.49
N THR A 132 -10.80 -5.75 -9.35
CA THR A 132 -10.29 -6.15 -10.68
C THR A 132 -9.93 -4.94 -11.53
N VAL A 133 -10.73 -3.88 -11.53
CA VAL A 133 -10.45 -2.65 -12.28
C VAL A 133 -9.15 -2.00 -11.80
N PHE A 134 -8.98 -1.88 -10.47
CA PHE A 134 -7.76 -1.33 -9.89
C PHE A 134 -6.53 -2.20 -10.17
N PHE A 135 -6.62 -3.51 -9.93
CA PHE A 135 -5.51 -4.45 -10.14
C PHE A 135 -5.07 -4.51 -11.61
N ASN A 136 -6.00 -4.51 -12.56
CA ASN A 136 -5.68 -4.44 -13.99
C ASN A 136 -4.94 -3.15 -14.35
N ALA A 137 -5.33 -2.01 -13.77
CA ALA A 137 -4.66 -0.74 -14.00
C ALA A 137 -3.23 -0.75 -13.44
N LEU A 138 -3.04 -1.24 -12.21
CA LEU A 138 -1.72 -1.34 -11.59
C LEU A 138 -0.81 -2.35 -12.29
N HIS A 139 -1.35 -3.48 -12.74
CA HIS A 139 -0.60 -4.45 -13.52
C HIS A 139 -0.06 -3.85 -14.83
N LYS A 140 -0.88 -3.06 -15.54
CA LYS A 140 -0.41 -2.34 -16.74
C LYS A 140 0.73 -1.37 -16.43
N ILE A 141 0.67 -0.66 -15.30
CA ILE A 141 1.75 0.22 -14.85
C ILE A 141 3.02 -0.59 -14.57
N ILE A 142 2.89 -1.73 -13.88
CA ILE A 142 4.03 -2.62 -13.62
C ILE A 142 4.68 -3.09 -14.92
N LEU A 143 3.90 -3.54 -15.92
CA LEU A 143 4.43 -3.96 -17.22
C LEU A 143 5.13 -2.83 -17.96
N ALA A 144 4.53 -1.64 -17.98
CA ALA A 144 5.09 -0.48 -18.67
C ALA A 144 6.48 -0.06 -18.15
N LEU A 145 6.80 -0.34 -16.88
CA LEU A 145 8.15 -0.12 -16.34
C LEU A 145 9.22 -0.96 -17.05
N TYR A 146 8.86 -2.18 -17.46
CA TYR A 146 9.76 -3.10 -18.13
C TYR A 146 9.80 -2.92 -19.65
N GLU A 147 8.72 -2.43 -20.25
CA GLU A 147 8.67 -2.20 -21.70
C GLU A 147 9.54 -1.02 -22.15
N GLY A 148 9.78 -0.03 -21.28
CA GLY A 148 10.70 1.10 -21.49
C GLY A 148 11.94 1.07 -20.58
N ASP A 149 12.34 -0.12 -20.11
CA ASP A 149 13.28 -0.30 -19.01
C ASP A 149 14.66 0.31 -19.28
N LEU A 150 15.16 0.21 -20.51
CA LEU A 150 16.46 0.74 -20.88
C LEU A 150 16.45 2.28 -20.88
N GLU A 151 15.43 2.90 -21.47
CA GLU A 151 15.30 4.36 -21.46
C GLU A 151 15.09 4.90 -20.04
N ASN A 152 14.26 4.23 -19.24
CA ASN A 152 13.98 4.60 -17.85
C ASN A 152 15.22 4.44 -16.95
N PHE A 153 15.99 3.35 -17.11
CA PHE A 153 17.23 3.13 -16.36
C PHE A 153 18.27 4.20 -16.68
N LEU A 154 18.48 4.49 -17.97
CA LEU A 154 19.42 5.54 -18.41
C LEU A 154 19.00 6.93 -17.93
N ALA A 155 17.69 7.19 -17.80
CA ALA A 155 17.16 8.45 -17.30
C ALA A 155 17.18 8.59 -15.77
N SER A 156 16.98 7.51 -15.01
CA SER A 156 16.77 7.56 -13.55
C SER A 156 17.99 7.23 -12.68
N GLN A 157 19.00 6.51 -13.21
CA GLN A 157 20.19 6.05 -12.48
C GLN A 157 19.91 5.28 -11.16
N GLN A 158 18.69 4.79 -10.92
CA GLN A 158 18.33 4.05 -9.71
C GLN A 158 18.38 2.52 -9.93
N PRO A 159 18.96 1.74 -9.00
CA PRO A 159 19.07 0.28 -9.13
C PRO A 159 17.78 -0.48 -8.78
N VAL A 160 16.84 0.16 -8.09
CA VAL A 160 15.55 -0.44 -7.64
C VAL A 160 14.40 0.21 -8.39
N ARG A 161 13.46 -0.60 -8.89
CA ARG A 161 12.27 -0.08 -9.57
C ARG A 161 11.22 0.32 -8.54
N ARG A 162 10.89 1.60 -8.50
CA ARG A 162 9.99 2.18 -7.51
C ARG A 162 8.73 2.69 -8.18
N ILE A 163 7.58 2.21 -7.72
CA ILE A 163 6.25 2.69 -8.09
C ILE A 163 5.71 3.47 -6.90
N GLY A 164 5.54 4.77 -7.10
CA GLY A 164 5.05 5.66 -6.07
C GLY A 164 6.10 6.14 -5.09
N PHE A 165 7.30 6.40 -5.59
CA PHE A 165 8.36 7.12 -4.89
C PHE A 165 8.87 8.24 -5.81
N ILE A 166 9.34 9.35 -5.21
CA ILE A 166 10.11 10.41 -5.89
C ILE A 166 11.58 10.22 -5.54
#